data_AF-A0A0D0CZL3-F1
#
_entry.id   AF-A0A0D0CZL3-F1
#
_cell.length_a   1.000
_cell.length_b   1.000
_cell.length_c   1.000
_cell.angle_alpha   90.00
_cell.angle_beta   90.00
_cell.angle_gamma   90.00
#
_symmetry.space_group_name_H-M   'P 1'
#
loop_
_entity.id
_entity.type
_entity.pdbx_description
1 polymer ?
#
loop_
_entity_poly.entity_id
_entity_poly.type
_entity_poly.pdbx_seq_one_letter_code
_entity_poly.pdbx_strand_id
1 'polypeptide(L)'
;WPAIFEVIELFVNHVMPWHQDAGGCLEAYDCLLNLGNCQDARLDIADCQAGLSYPSRSIIYLMGKVLMHSVKDWGKWWKAAVITHFTKDAAHDRLGVACP
;
A
#
# COMPACT_ATOMS: atom_id res chain seq x y z
N TRP A 1 -7.95 4.38 -13.27
CA TRP A 1 -7.61 2.96 -13.37
C TRP A 1 -8.82 2.26 -13.97
N PRO A 2 -8.69 1.58 -15.12
CA PRO A 2 -9.81 0.89 -15.77
C PRO A 2 -9.78 -0.64 -15.52
N ALA A 3 -9.16 -1.13 -14.43
CA ALA A 3 -9.08 -2.55 -14.18
C ALA A 3 -10.43 -3.09 -13.67
N ILE A 4 -10.78 -4.31 -14.08
CA ILE A 4 -12.07 -4.93 -13.73
C ILE A 4 -12.06 -5.43 -12.27
N PHE A 5 -10.88 -5.78 -11.75
CA PHE A 5 -10.72 -6.28 -10.38
C PHE A 5 -9.85 -5.35 -9.54
N GLU A 6 -10.44 -4.22 -9.15
CA GLU A 6 -9.86 -3.27 -8.20
C GLU A 6 -10.36 -3.53 -6.79
N VAL A 7 -9.49 -3.32 -5.81
CA VAL A 7 -9.78 -3.50 -4.38
C VAL A 7 -9.47 -2.22 -3.64
N ILE A 8 -10.37 -1.84 -2.72
CA ILE A 8 -10.14 -0.77 -1.75
C ILE A 8 -10.15 -1.38 -0.36
N GLU A 9 -9.08 -1.20 0.40
CA GLU A 9 -8.94 -1.67 1.78
C GLU A 9 -8.68 -0.51 2.74
N LEU A 10 -9.16 -0.63 3.97
CA LEU A 10 -8.92 0.32 5.05
C LEU A 10 -8.17 -0.38 6.19
N PHE A 11 -6.95 0.09 6.45
CA PHE A 11 -6.14 -0.36 7.57
C PHE A 11 -6.24 0.63 8.72
N VAL A 12 -6.70 0.16 9.88
CA VAL A 12 -6.81 0.97 11.10
C VAL A 12 -5.97 0.37 12.20
N ASN A 13 -5.02 1.15 12.73
CA ASN A 13 -4.11 0.73 13.80
C ASN A 13 -3.43 -0.63 13.55
N HIS A 14 -3.22 -0.96 12.27
CA HIS A 14 -2.57 -2.19 11.85
C HIS A 14 -1.09 -1.90 11.63
N VAL A 15 -0.22 -2.76 12.20
CA VAL A 15 1.22 -2.71 11.92
C VAL A 15 1.45 -3.41 10.58
N MET A 16 2.14 -2.73 9.66
CA MET A 16 2.53 -3.31 8.38
C MET A 16 4.00 -3.69 8.42
N PRO A 17 4.33 -4.94 8.80
CA PRO A 17 5.72 -5.41 8.77
C PRO A 17 6.24 -5.41 7.33
N TRP A 18 7.53 -5.71 7.15
CA TRP A 18 8.12 -5.87 5.83
C TRP A 18 7.38 -6.91 4.98
N HIS A 19 6.89 -6.49 3.82
CA HIS A 19 6.20 -7.36 2.87
C HIS A 19 6.29 -6.84 1.44
N GLN A 20 5.87 -7.69 0.52
CA GLN A 20 5.43 -7.35 -0.83
C GLN A 20 3.97 -7.80 -0.95
N ASP A 21 3.18 -7.10 -1.77
CA ASP A 21 1.76 -7.36 -1.90
C ASP A 21 1.50 -8.65 -2.70
N ALA A 22 1.14 -9.69 -1.96
CA ALA A 22 0.78 -10.97 -2.54
C ALA A 22 -0.52 -10.85 -3.35
N GLY A 23 -0.46 -11.22 -4.63
CA GLY A 23 -1.62 -11.17 -5.53
C GLY A 23 -1.97 -9.80 -6.10
N GLY A 24 -1.10 -8.78 -5.91
CA GLY A 24 -1.13 -7.53 -6.66
C GLY A 24 -0.70 -7.72 -8.12
N CYS A 25 -0.68 -6.67 -8.93
CA CYS A 25 -0.16 -6.70 -10.32
C CYS A 25 1.26 -6.11 -10.36
N LEU A 26 2.15 -6.72 -11.17
CA LEU A 26 3.54 -6.28 -11.29
C LEU A 26 3.67 -4.89 -11.92
N GLU A 27 2.78 -4.55 -12.83
CA GLU A 27 2.85 -3.32 -13.64
C GLU A 27 2.00 -2.18 -13.05
N ALA A 28 1.26 -2.47 -11.98
CA ALA A 28 0.33 -1.56 -11.33
C ALA A 28 0.96 -0.86 -10.11
N TYR A 29 0.58 0.40 -9.89
CA TYR A 29 0.86 1.17 -8.68
C TYR A 29 -0.27 1.13 -7.62
N ASP A 30 -0.04 0.52 -6.49
CA ASP A 30 -0.95 0.63 -5.36
C ASP A 30 -0.98 2.09 -4.86
N CYS A 31 -2.20 2.63 -4.67
CA CYS A 31 -2.44 3.98 -4.20
C CYS A 31 -2.73 3.94 -2.70
N LEU A 32 -1.88 4.56 -1.89
CA LEU A 32 -1.99 4.58 -0.44
C LEU A 32 -2.29 6.00 0.04
N LEU A 33 -3.49 6.22 0.56
CA LEU A 33 -3.91 7.48 1.19
C LEU A 33 -3.82 7.38 2.71
N ASN A 34 -2.97 8.22 3.31
CA ASN A 34 -2.88 8.33 4.77
C ASN A 34 -3.96 9.28 5.30
N LEU A 35 -4.87 8.76 6.12
CA LEU A 35 -5.88 9.50 6.88
C LEU A 35 -5.58 9.54 8.39
N GLY A 36 -4.52 8.87 8.83
CA GLY A 36 -4.06 8.85 10.20
C GLY A 36 -3.57 10.22 10.67
N ASN A 37 -3.39 10.37 11.98
CA ASN A 37 -2.99 11.66 12.59
C ASN A 37 -1.51 11.70 13.01
N CYS A 38 -0.71 10.67 12.69
CA CYS A 38 0.72 10.67 12.98
C CYS A 38 1.46 11.61 12.02
N GLN A 39 2.23 12.53 12.58
CA GLN A 39 3.05 13.48 11.81
C GLN A 39 4.38 12.86 11.37
N ASP A 40 4.87 11.88 12.12
CA ASP A 40 6.16 11.21 11.89
C ASP A 40 6.01 9.87 11.17
N ALA A 41 4.84 9.63 10.56
CA ALA A 41 4.62 8.41 9.79
C ALA A 41 5.60 8.33 8.61
N ARG A 42 6.16 7.13 8.42
CA ARG A 42 7.21 6.86 7.43
C ARG A 42 6.91 5.54 6.72
N LEU A 43 6.96 5.59 5.39
CA LEU A 43 6.98 4.40 4.55
C LEU A 43 8.43 4.07 4.24
N ASP A 44 8.90 2.92 4.71
CA ASP A 44 10.25 2.44 4.42
C ASP A 44 10.23 1.48 3.21
N ILE A 45 11.15 1.67 2.27
CA ILE A 45 11.30 0.86 1.05
C ILE A 45 12.71 0.28 1.02
N ALA A 46 12.82 -1.04 1.16
CA ALA A 46 14.10 -1.72 1.34
C ALA A 46 14.97 -1.64 0.07
N ASP A 47 14.38 -1.86 -1.10
CA ASP A 47 15.07 -1.87 -2.40
C ASP A 47 15.74 -0.53 -2.73
N CYS A 48 15.16 0.57 -2.24
CA CYS A 48 15.69 1.91 -2.42
C CYS A 48 16.60 2.36 -1.26
N GLN A 49 16.71 1.55 -0.19
CA GLN A 49 17.35 1.94 1.07
C GLN A 49 16.86 3.30 1.59
N ALA A 50 15.59 3.59 1.37
CA ALA A 50 14.99 4.88 1.60
C ALA A 50 13.78 4.76 2.53
N GLY A 51 13.46 5.86 3.20
CA GLY A 51 12.18 5.98 3.87
C GLY A 51 11.59 7.36 3.65
N LEU A 52 10.35 7.35 3.19
CA LEU A 52 9.62 8.52 2.74
C LEU A 52 8.77 9.05 3.90
N SER A 53 8.82 10.35 4.12
CA SER A 53 7.86 11.00 5.02
C SER A 53 6.45 10.77 4.46
N TYR A 54 5.57 10.24 5.29
CA TYR A 54 4.22 9.84 4.90
C TYR A 54 3.19 10.46 5.85
N PRO A 55 3.09 11.80 5.91
CA PRO A 55 2.23 12.48 6.88
C PRO A 55 0.75 12.32 6.55
N SER A 56 -0.12 12.72 7.48
CA SER A 56 -1.56 12.79 7.24
C SER A 56 -1.91 13.55 5.96
N ARG A 57 -2.86 13.01 5.18
CA ARG A 57 -3.36 13.50 3.89
C ARG A 57 -2.37 13.40 2.73
N SER A 58 -1.29 12.65 2.88
CA SER A 58 -0.41 12.31 1.77
C SER A 58 -0.93 11.10 1.00
N ILE A 59 -0.60 11.06 -0.28
CA ILE A 59 -0.85 9.94 -1.19
C ILE A 59 0.49 9.43 -1.68
N ILE A 60 0.69 8.12 -1.64
CA ILE A 60 1.83 7.44 -2.24
C ILE A 60 1.32 6.49 -3.33
N TYR A 61 2.02 6.47 -4.45
CA TYR A 61 1.89 5.42 -5.47
C TYR A 61 3.12 4.53 -5.37
N LEU A 62 2.91 3.23 -5.17
CA LEU A 62 3.96 2.24 -4.94
C LEU A 62 3.69 1.00 -5.78
N MET A 63 4.72 0.39 -6.37
CA MET A 63 4.58 -0.95 -6.97
C MET A 63 4.70 -2.00 -5.87
N GLY A 64 3.64 -2.25 -5.09
CA GLY A 64 3.69 -3.04 -3.85
C GLY A 64 4.02 -4.51 -4.06
N LYS A 65 3.71 -5.09 -5.24
CA LYS A 65 4.16 -6.43 -5.62
C LYS A 65 5.66 -6.52 -5.91
N VAL A 66 6.28 -5.41 -6.30
CA VAL A 66 7.70 -5.35 -6.68
C VAL A 66 8.57 -4.92 -5.50
N LEU A 67 8.16 -3.87 -4.79
CA LEU A 67 8.96 -3.20 -3.78
C LEU A 67 8.68 -3.75 -2.38
N MET A 68 9.72 -4.22 -1.71
CA MET A 68 9.64 -4.64 -0.30
C MET A 68 9.49 -3.40 0.58
N HIS A 69 8.36 -3.29 1.26
CA HIS A 69 7.98 -2.08 1.98
C HIS A 69 7.40 -2.37 3.37
N SER A 70 7.43 -1.37 4.25
CA SER A 70 6.81 -1.44 5.57
C SER A 70 6.39 -0.06 6.05
N VAL A 71 5.39 -0.04 6.93
CA VAL A 71 5.04 1.14 7.72
C VAL A 71 5.25 0.78 9.18
N LYS A 72 6.18 1.49 9.82
CA LYS A 72 6.52 1.28 11.24
C LYS A 72 5.31 1.54 12.14
N ASP A 73 5.39 1.02 13.36
CA ASP A 73 4.44 1.33 14.41
C ASP A 73 4.32 2.86 14.57
N TRP A 74 3.08 3.31 14.66
CA TRP A 74 2.69 4.71 14.71
C TRP A 74 2.82 5.25 16.14
N GLY A 75 3.01 4.38 17.14
CA GLY A 75 3.14 4.73 18.55
C GLY A 75 1.79 4.81 19.27
N LYS A 76 1.79 4.57 20.59
CA LYS A 76 0.58 4.36 21.42
C LYS A 76 -0.48 5.47 21.39
N TRP A 77 -0.14 6.68 20.98
CA TRP A 77 -1.04 7.85 21.01
C TRP A 77 -1.57 8.26 19.63
N TRP A 78 -1.06 7.66 18.57
CA TRP A 78 -1.40 8.00 17.21
C TRP A 78 -2.34 6.97 16.61
N LYS A 79 -3.26 7.43 15.76
CA LYS A 79 -4.21 6.60 15.03
C LYS A 79 -3.69 6.43 13.62
N ALA A 80 -3.40 5.18 13.24
CA ALA A 80 -3.15 4.82 11.85
C ALA A 80 -4.49 4.63 11.15
N ALA A 81 -4.66 5.26 9.99
CA ALA A 81 -5.77 5.02 9.10
C ALA A 81 -5.24 5.18 7.67
N VAL A 82 -5.18 4.10 6.91
CA VAL A 82 -4.68 4.12 5.53
C VAL A 82 -5.70 3.46 4.63
N ILE A 83 -6.09 4.16 3.58
CA ILE A 83 -6.86 3.55 2.48
C ILE A 83 -5.85 3.11 1.42
N THR A 84 -5.91 1.85 1.01
CA THR A 84 -5.19 1.36 -0.15
C THR A 84 -6.17 1.09 -1.29
N HIS A 85 -5.76 1.39 -2.51
CA HIS A 85 -6.49 1.07 -3.73
C HIS A 85 -5.52 0.42 -4.71
N PHE A 86 -5.81 -0.81 -5.12
CA PHE A 86 -4.89 -1.62 -5.92
C PHE A 86 -5.61 -2.59 -6.86
N THR A 87 -4.88 -3.09 -7.86
CA THR A 87 -5.36 -4.13 -8.77
C THR A 87 -5.04 -5.52 -8.25
N LYS A 88 -6.04 -6.41 -8.23
CA LYS A 88 -5.89 -7.78 -7.74
C LYS A 88 -5.70 -8.76 -8.89
N ASP A 89 -4.45 -8.93 -9.29
CA ASP A 89 -4.00 -9.83 -10.36
C ASP A 89 -4.45 -11.29 -10.15
N ALA A 90 -4.49 -11.75 -8.89
CA ALA A 90 -4.98 -13.09 -8.58
C ALA A 90 -6.44 -13.35 -9.03
N ALA A 91 -7.27 -12.29 -9.12
CA ALA A 91 -8.63 -12.40 -9.64
C ALA A 91 -8.64 -12.44 -11.18
N HIS A 92 -7.77 -11.66 -11.83
CA HIS A 92 -7.52 -11.69 -13.27
C HIS A 92 -7.06 -13.08 -13.72
N ASP A 93 -6.04 -13.64 -13.06
CA ASP A 93 -5.48 -14.97 -13.33
C ASP A 93 -6.53 -16.08 -13.22
N ARG A 94 -7.33 -16.04 -12.14
CA ARG A 94 -8.37 -17.05 -11.89
C ARG A 94 -9.44 -17.05 -12.98
N LEU A 95 -9.69 -15.91 -13.60
CA LEU A 95 -10.73 -15.73 -14.62
C LEU A 95 -10.18 -15.71 -16.04
N GLY A 96 -8.86 -15.84 -16.22
CA GLY A 96 -8.20 -15.82 -17.52
C GLY A 96 -8.34 -14.48 -18.26
N VAL A 97 -8.49 -13.38 -17.51
CA VAL A 97 -8.62 -12.02 -18.06
C VAL A 97 -7.29 -11.30 -17.90
N ALA A 98 -6.79 -10.67 -18.95
CA ALA A 98 -5.55 -9.90 -18.86
C ALA A 98 -5.66 -8.80 -17.79
N CYS A 99 -4.63 -8.65 -16.96
CA CYS A 99 -4.47 -7.46 -16.14
C CYS A 99 -4.08 -6.29 -17.06
N PRO A 100 -4.72 -5.10 -16.95
CA PRO A 100 -4.30 -3.91 -17.67
C PRO A 100 -2.97 -3.35 -17.16
#